data_AF-A0A6S6S0G5-F1
#
_entry.id   AF-A0A6S6S0G5-F1
#
_cell.length_a   1.000
_cell.length_b   1.000
_cell.length_c   1.000
_cell.angle_alpha   90.00
_cell.angle_beta   90.00
_cell.angle_gamma   90.00
#
_symmetry.space_group_name_H-M   'P 1'
#
loop_
_entity.id
_entity.type
_entity.pdbx_description
1 polymer ?
#
loop_
_entity_poly.entity_id
_entity_poly.type
_entity_poly.pdbx_seq_one_letter_code
_entity_poly.pdbx_strand_id
1 'polypeptide(L)' 'MIFLDTNILIEYLKGNKSIISQYSPNELFINDIVVMELYQGAKAKII' A
#
# COMPACT_ATOMS: atom_id res chain seq x y z
N MET A 1 12.49 -1.07 10.15
CA MET A 1 11.31 -1.86 9.72
C MET A 1 10.10 -0.95 9.81
N ILE A 2 9.50 -0.62 8.67
CA ILE A 2 8.38 0.31 8.54
C ILE A 2 7.19 -0.47 8.00
N PHE A 3 6.09 -0.46 8.74
CA PHE A 3 4.83 -1.04 8.28
C PHE A 3 4.02 0.02 7.54
N LEU A 4 3.64 -0.28 6.31
CA LEU A 4 2.83 0.59 5.48
C LEU A 4 1.34 0.29 5.71
N ASP A 5 0.57 1.35 5.91
CA ASP A 5 -0.88 1.30 5.93
C ASP A 5 -1.46 1.25 4.51
N THR A 6 -2.69 0.78 4.38
CA THR A 6 -3.43 0.69 3.12
C THR A 6 -3.52 2.04 2.41
N ASN A 7 -3.73 3.14 3.13
CA ASN A 7 -3.84 4.47 2.53
C ASN A 7 -2.54 4.92 1.85
N ILE A 8 -1.39 4.64 2.47
CA ILE A 8 -0.07 4.98 1.91
C ILE A 8 0.17 4.21 0.61
N LEU A 9 -0.19 2.91 0.59
CA LEU A 9 -0.09 2.09 -0.61
C LEU A 9 -1.04 2.55 -1.71
N ILE A 10 -2.27 2.96 -1.37
CA ILE A 10 -3.21 3.51 -2.35
C ILE A 10 -2.62 4.76 -3.02
N GLU A 11 -2.06 5.69 -2.26
CA GLU A 11 -1.42 6.89 -2.84
C GLU A 11 -0.20 6.53 -3.69
N TYR A 12 0.61 5.58 -3.25
CA TYR A 12 1.71 5.05 -4.05
C TYR A 12 1.23 4.43 -5.37
N LEU A 13 0.13 3.67 -5.35
CA LEU A 13 -0.47 3.04 -6.53
C LEU A 13 -1.12 4.05 -7.47
N LYS A 14 -1.64 5.18 -6.96
CA LYS A 14 -2.13 6.31 -7.76
C LYS A 14 -1.02 7.11 -8.46
N GLY A 15 0.25 6.80 -8.18
CA GLY A 15 1.41 7.42 -8.82
C GLY A 15 2.21 8.35 -7.92
N ASN A 16 1.80 8.55 -6.66
CA ASN A 16 2.55 9.36 -5.70
C ASN A 16 3.74 8.57 -5.12
N LYS A 17 4.76 8.33 -5.94
CA LYS A 17 5.92 7.50 -5.56
C LYS A 17 6.81 8.16 -4.49
N SER A 18 6.76 9.47 -4.34
CA SER A 18 7.60 10.21 -3.38
C SER A 18 7.27 9.89 -1.92
N ILE A 19 6.07 9.36 -1.64
CA ILE A 19 5.62 9.03 -0.28
C ILE A 19 6.46 7.94 0.39
N ILE A 20 7.11 7.07 -0.38
CA ILE A 20 8.02 6.02 0.13
C ILE A 20 9.40 6.01 -0.52
N SER A 21 9.70 6.94 -1.44
CA SER A 21 10.96 6.92 -2.21
C SER A 21 12.23 7.11 -1.39
N GLN A 22 12.11 7.62 -0.17
CA GLN A 22 13.23 7.82 0.76
C GLN A 22 13.61 6.56 1.55
N TYR A 23 12.80 5.50 1.46
CA TYR A 23 13.02 4.24 2.18
C TYR A 23 13.48 3.15 1.23
N SER A 24 14.35 2.26 1.71
CA SER A 24 14.75 1.09 0.94
C SER A 24 13.61 0.06 0.89
N PRO A 25 13.39 -0.67 -0.22
CA PRO A 25 12.36 -1.71 -0.29
C PRO A 25 12.47 -2.76 0.82
N ASN A 26 13.68 -3.07 1.30
CA ASN A 26 13.93 -4.03 2.37
C ASN A 26 13.55 -3.52 3.76
N GLU A 27 13.21 -2.23 3.88
CA GLU A 27 12.77 -1.60 5.12
C GLU A 27 11.25 -1.49 5.19
N LEU A 28 10.53 -1.79 4.10
CA LEU A 28 9.10 -1.59 3.94
C LEU A 28 8.35 -2.93 3.97
N PHE A 29 7.33 -3.00 4.83
CA PHE A 29 6.56 -4.21 5.08
C PHE A 29 5.07 -3.90 5.04
N ILE A 30 4.27 -4.89 4.67
CA ILE A 30 2.81 -4.87 4.75
C ILE A 30 2.37 -6.08 5.54
N ASN A 31 1.24 -5.98 6.23
CA ASN A 31 0.63 -7.11 6.92
C ASN A 31 -0.55 -7.67 6.11
N ASP A 32 -1.06 -8.83 6.53
CA ASP A 32 -2.15 -9.52 5.83
C ASP A 32 -3.47 -8.72 5.82
N ILE A 33 -3.69 -7.84 6.82
CA ILE A 33 -4.86 -6.96 6.88
C ILE A 33 -4.82 -5.97 5.70
N VAL A 34 -3.65 -5.36 5.46
CA VAL A 34 -3.44 -4.43 4.34
C VAL A 34 -3.68 -5.12 3.00
N VAL A 35 -3.23 -6.38 2.85
CA VAL A 35 -3.51 -7.18 1.65
C VAL A 35 -5.02 -7.42 1.47
N MET A 36 -5.72 -7.78 2.54
CA MET A 36 -7.17 -7.98 2.53
C MET A 36 -7.93 -6.70 2.14
N GLU A 37 -7.57 -5.56 2.71
CA GLU A 37 -8.23 -4.27 2.44
C GLU A 37 -8.04 -3.82 0.99
N LEU A 38 -6.81 -3.95 0.45
CA LEU A 38 -6.54 -3.65 -0.96
C LEU A 38 -7.35 -4.56 -1.89
N TYR A 39 -7.45 -5.86 -1.57
CA TYR A 39 -8.25 -6.80 -2.35
C TYR A 39 -9.74 -6.44 -2.33
N GLN A 40 -10.30 -6.17 -1.14
CA GLN A 40 -11.72 -5.78 -1.00
C GLN A 40 -12.02 -4.48 -1.74
N GLY A 41 -11.15 -3.47 -1.61
CA GLY A 41 -11.30 -2.18 -2.29
C GLY A 41 -11.22 -2.31 -3.82
N ALA A 42 -10.32 -3.13 -4.34
CA ALA A 42 -10.23 -3.40 -5.77
C ALA A 42 -11.48 -4.13 -6.29
N LYS A 43 -11.95 -5.15 -5.56
CA LYS A 43 -13.16 -5.91 -5.91
C LYS A 43 -14.42 -5.04 -5.93
N ALA A 44 -14.58 -4.15 -4.95
CA ALA A 44 -15.74 -3.25 -4.86
C ALA A 44 -15.83 -2.26 -6.03
N LYS A 45 -14.71 -1.94 -6.69
CA LYS A 45 -14.67 -1.05 -7.85
C LYS A 45 -14.91 -1.76 -9.19
N ILE A 46 -14.84 -3.09 -9.21
CA ILE A 46 -15.01 -3.92 -10.41
C ILE A 46 -16.47 -4.41 -10.57
N ILE A 47 -17.32 -4.22 -9.54
CA ILE A 47 -18.77 -4.51 -9.56
C ILE A 47 -19.54 -3.23 -9.84
#